data_AF-A0A3A9K758-F1
#
_entry.id   AF-A0A3A9K758-F1
#
_cell.length_a   1.000
_cell.length_b   1.000
_cell.length_c   1.000
_cell.angle_alpha   90.00
_cell.angle_beta   90.00
_cell.angle_gamma   90.00
#
_symmetry.space_group_name_H-M   'P 1'
#
loop_
_entity.id
_entity.type
_entity.pdbx_description
1 polymer ?
#
loop_
_entity_poly.entity_id
_entity_poly.type
_entity_poly.pdbx_seq_one_letter_code
_entity_poly.pdbx_strand_id
1 'polypeptide(L)'
;MKYSEAAVKKMLKVGDLSLEDQIKFNILNFIRTIHLNNQEFIESHFGSEFFGELPMTFQKNEGQVMGLITATIDGEVRKYVFNDQGYEPLEDLLGLAGE
;
A
#
# COMPACT_ATOMS: atom_id res chain seq x y z
N MET A 1 -4.34 -3.21 -7.78
CA MET A 1 -3.86 -2.10 -8.62
C MET A 1 -2.35 -2.20 -8.83
N LYS A 2 -1.88 -2.11 -10.08
CA LYS A 2 -0.44 -2.14 -10.40
C LYS A 2 0.23 -0.79 -10.13
N TYR A 3 1.48 -0.85 -9.73
CA TYR A 3 2.34 0.32 -9.59
C TYR A 3 2.66 0.97 -10.95
N SER A 4 2.69 2.30 -10.97
CA SER A 4 3.17 3.08 -12.12
C SER A 4 3.65 4.46 -11.64
N GLU A 5 4.88 4.81 -11.98
CA GLU A 5 5.46 6.14 -11.69
C GLU A 5 4.58 7.27 -12.28
N ALA A 6 3.96 7.03 -13.44
CA ALA A 6 3.07 8.00 -14.08
C ALA A 6 1.78 8.21 -13.27
N ALA A 7 1.22 7.15 -12.69
CA ALA A 7 0.03 7.23 -11.84
C ALA A 7 0.31 8.05 -10.58
N VAL A 8 1.42 7.77 -9.88
CA VAL A 8 1.81 8.53 -8.68
C VAL A 8 2.05 10.00 -8.99
N LYS A 9 2.79 10.31 -10.07
CA LYS A 9 3.03 11.70 -10.50
C LYS A 9 1.77 12.45 -10.87
N LYS A 10 0.75 11.76 -11.41
CA LYS A 10 -0.54 12.38 -11.71
C LYS A 10 -1.29 12.73 -10.43
N MET A 11 -1.29 11.84 -9.44
CA MET A 11 -1.95 12.04 -8.15
C MET A 11 -1.30 13.16 -7.33
N LEU A 12 0.04 13.31 -7.39
CA LEU A 12 0.76 14.44 -6.76
C LEU A 12 0.33 15.82 -7.27
N LYS A 13 -0.27 15.92 -8.45
CA LYS A 13 -0.73 17.19 -9.04
C LYS A 13 -2.17 17.52 -8.67
N VAL A 14 -2.91 16.57 -8.10
CA VAL A 14 -4.29 16.76 -7.65
C VAL A 14 -4.22 17.21 -6.20
N GLY A 15 -4.75 18.40 -5.90
CA GLY A 15 -4.70 18.97 -4.54
C GLY A 15 -5.62 18.21 -3.59
N ASP A 16 -6.92 18.24 -3.86
CA ASP A 16 -7.91 17.56 -3.01
C ASP A 16 -8.17 16.15 -3.55
N LEU A 17 -7.61 15.15 -2.87
CA LEU A 17 -7.86 13.73 -3.12
C LEU A 17 -9.02 13.26 -2.24
N SER A 18 -9.92 12.47 -2.82
CA SER A 18 -10.89 11.70 -2.04
C SER A 18 -10.17 10.77 -1.06
N LEU A 19 -10.83 10.36 0.04
CA LEU A 19 -10.21 9.45 1.00
C LEU A 19 -9.71 8.15 0.33
N GLU A 20 -10.49 7.62 -0.60
CA GLU A 20 -10.10 6.44 -1.36
C GLU A 20 -8.84 6.72 -2.21
N ASP A 21 -8.77 7.87 -2.86
CA ASP A 21 -7.58 8.26 -3.63
C ASP A 21 -6.37 8.55 -2.74
N GLN A 22 -6.57 9.03 -1.51
CA GLN A 22 -5.50 9.19 -0.53
C GLN A 22 -4.91 7.84 -0.11
N ILE A 23 -5.75 6.81 0.14
CA ILE A 23 -5.27 5.45 0.41
C ILE A 23 -4.44 4.94 -0.78
N LYS A 24 -5.01 5.02 -1.99
CA LYS A 24 -4.33 4.58 -3.23
C LYS A 24 -2.99 5.30 -3.39
N PHE A 25 -2.99 6.61 -3.21
CA PHE A 25 -1.79 7.43 -3.30
C PHE A 25 -0.74 7.04 -2.27
N ASN A 26 -1.11 6.90 -1.00
CA ASN A 26 -0.19 6.53 0.07
C ASN A 26 0.47 5.17 -0.18
N ILE A 27 -0.32 4.17 -0.62
CA ILE A 27 0.23 2.84 -0.94
C ILE A 27 1.17 2.91 -2.14
N LEU A 28 0.77 3.55 -3.24
CA LEU A 28 1.62 3.66 -4.42
C LEU A 28 2.87 4.50 -4.16
N ASN A 29 2.79 5.51 -3.31
CA ASN A 29 3.94 6.31 -2.91
C ASN A 29 4.89 5.52 -1.99
N PHE A 30 4.37 4.66 -1.11
CA PHE A 30 5.21 3.73 -0.36
C PHE A 30 5.96 2.77 -1.30
N ILE A 31 5.26 2.14 -2.25
CA ILE A 31 5.90 1.28 -3.26
C ILE A 31 6.94 2.05 -4.07
N ARG A 32 6.66 3.30 -4.44
CA ARG A 32 7.62 4.20 -5.10
C ARG A 32 8.90 4.38 -4.28
N THR A 33 8.81 4.51 -2.95
CA THR A 33 10.02 4.64 -2.11
C THR A 33 10.90 3.40 -2.17
N ILE A 34 10.33 2.20 -2.26
CA ILE A 34 11.07 0.94 -2.42
C ILE A 34 11.90 0.99 -3.71
N HIS A 35 11.28 1.40 -4.82
CA HIS A 35 11.96 1.58 -6.12
C HIS A 35 13.05 2.65 -6.07
N LEU A 36 12.75 3.82 -5.51
CA LEU A 36 13.70 4.94 -5.45
C LEU A 36 14.93 4.63 -4.60
N ASN A 37 14.76 3.80 -3.58
CA ASN A 37 15.84 3.36 -2.71
C ASN A 37 16.57 2.10 -3.23
N ASN A 38 16.14 1.54 -4.37
CA ASN A 38 16.60 0.24 -4.89
C ASN A 38 16.57 -0.86 -3.83
N GLN A 39 15.52 -0.88 -3.00
CA GLN A 39 15.36 -1.89 -1.96
C GLN A 39 14.92 -3.20 -2.59
N GLU A 40 15.66 -4.28 -2.32
CA GLU A 40 15.24 -5.63 -2.70
C GLU A 40 14.06 -6.03 -1.81
N PHE A 41 12.89 -6.25 -2.41
CA PHE A 41 11.64 -6.37 -1.67
C PHE A 41 11.64 -7.59 -0.76
N ILE A 42 12.13 -8.74 -1.23
CA ILE A 42 12.09 -10.01 -0.51
C ILE A 42 12.98 -9.96 0.73
N GLU A 43 14.20 -9.43 0.60
CA GLU A 43 15.22 -9.29 1.64
C GLU A 43 14.93 -8.14 2.60
N SER A 44 14.06 -7.18 2.24
CA SER A 44 13.75 -6.04 3.09
C SER A 44 12.66 -6.33 4.13
N HIS A 45 12.84 -5.81 5.35
CA HIS A 45 11.79 -5.66 6.36
C HIS A 45 11.11 -4.29 6.21
N PHE A 46 9.77 -4.26 6.37
CA PHE A 46 8.98 -3.03 6.44
C PHE A 46 8.15 -3.01 7.73
N GLY A 47 8.23 -1.91 8.47
CA GLY A 47 7.52 -1.66 9.71
C GLY A 47 7.24 -0.17 9.86
N SER A 48 6.49 0.38 8.91
CA SER A 48 6.26 1.82 8.79
C SER A 48 4.84 2.20 9.16
N GLU A 49 4.70 3.34 9.83
CA GLU A 49 3.42 3.92 10.21
C GLU A 49 3.28 5.30 9.56
N PHE A 50 2.18 5.50 8.86
CA PHE A 50 1.76 6.78 8.32
C PHE A 50 0.76 7.38 9.31
N PHE A 51 1.17 8.48 9.93
CA PHE A 51 0.35 9.24 10.86
C PHE A 51 -0.31 10.42 10.13
N GLY A 52 -1.57 10.70 10.44
CA GLY A 52 -2.37 11.77 9.80
C GLY A 52 -3.86 11.53 9.98
N GLU A 53 -4.69 12.18 9.15
CA GLU A 53 -6.15 11.98 9.11
C GLU A 53 -6.54 10.55 8.70
N LEU A 54 -5.67 9.86 7.96
CA LEU A 54 -5.80 8.47 7.55
C LEU A 54 -4.61 7.66 8.08
N PRO A 55 -4.70 7.10 9.30
CA PRO A 55 -3.66 6.23 9.85
C PRO A 55 -3.50 4.96 9.00
N MET A 56 -2.27 4.66 8.61
CA MET A 56 -1.94 3.44 7.86
C MET A 56 -0.66 2.78 8.39
N THR A 57 -0.64 1.45 8.40
CA THR A 57 0.59 0.68 8.70
C THR A 57 0.99 -0.16 7.51
N PHE A 58 2.30 -0.30 7.31
CA PHE A 58 2.93 -1.12 6.26
C PHE A 58 3.87 -2.11 6.95
N GLN A 59 3.53 -3.40 6.88
CA GLN A 59 4.23 -4.45 7.61
C GLN A 59 4.66 -5.59 6.68
N LYS A 60 5.92 -6.02 6.81
CA LYS A 60 6.49 -7.17 6.09
C LYS A 60 7.76 -7.63 6.77
N ASN A 61 7.95 -8.93 6.94
CA ASN A 61 9.21 -9.53 7.38
C ASN A 61 10.09 -9.92 6.18
N GLU A 62 11.41 -10.05 6.41
CA GLU A 62 12.33 -10.60 5.42
C GLU A 62 11.90 -12.00 4.99
N GLY A 63 12.09 -12.33 3.71
CA GLY A 63 11.68 -13.60 3.10
C GLY A 63 10.19 -13.71 2.75
N GLN A 64 9.34 -12.78 3.19
CA GLN A 64 7.92 -12.76 2.76
C GLN A 64 7.79 -12.22 1.33
N VAL A 65 6.88 -12.82 0.55
CA VAL A 65 6.60 -12.41 -0.85
C VAL A 65 5.57 -11.28 -0.95
N MET A 66 4.81 -11.04 0.12
CA MET A 66 3.80 -9.99 0.22
C MET A 66 3.90 -9.31 1.59
N GLY A 67 3.68 -8.00 1.62
CA GLY A 67 3.45 -7.24 2.84
C GLY A 67 1.96 -7.00 3.10
N LEU A 68 1.62 -6.64 4.33
CA LEU A 68 0.28 -6.27 4.77
C LEU A 68 0.20 -4.76 5.00
N ILE A 69 -0.87 -4.16 4.50
CA ILE A 69 -1.26 -2.79 4.80
C ILE A 69 -2.55 -2.82 5.61
N THR A 70 -2.58 -2.02 6.68
CA THR A 70 -3.80 -1.79 7.44
C THR A 70 -4.12 -0.30 7.41
N ALA A 71 -5.29 0.08 6.94
CA ALA A 71 -5.80 1.45 6.98
C ALA A 71 -7.02 1.50 7.92
N THR A 72 -7.05 2.49 8.81
CA THR A 72 -8.20 2.70 9.72
C THR A 72 -8.94 3.96 9.31
N ILE A 73 -10.21 3.83 8.95
CA ILE A 73 -11.07 4.89 8.42
C ILE A 73 -12.34 4.92 9.26
N ASP A 74 -12.62 6.01 9.95
CA ASP A 74 -13.85 6.15 10.76
C ASP A 74 -14.09 4.97 11.73
N GLY A 75 -13.01 4.34 12.20
CA GLY A 75 -13.03 3.15 13.06
C GLY A 75 -13.14 1.81 12.31
N GLU A 76 -13.37 1.81 11.00
CA GLU A 76 -13.34 0.62 10.15
C GLU A 76 -11.91 0.28 9.71
N VAL A 77 -11.56 -1.00 9.78
CA VAL A 77 -10.24 -1.49 9.37
C VAL A 77 -10.33 -2.07 7.97
N ARG A 78 -9.59 -1.49 7.02
CA ARG A 78 -9.40 -2.02 5.67
C ARG A 78 -8.00 -2.58 5.50
N LYS A 79 -7.91 -3.77 4.93
CA LYS A 79 -6.63 -4.46 4.73
C LYS A 79 -6.32 -4.64 3.26
N TYR A 80 -5.04 -4.48 2.93
CA TYR A 80 -4.52 -4.71 1.59
C TYR A 80 -3.25 -5.52 1.68
N VAL A 81 -2.93 -6.27 0.63
CA VAL A 81 -1.62 -6.87 0.46
C VAL A 81 -0.84 -6.12 -0.60
N PHE A 82 0.47 -6.05 -0.49
CA PHE A 82 1.31 -5.36 -1.46
C PHE A 82 2.63 -6.07 -1.73
N ASN A 83 3.20 -5.78 -2.89
CA ASN A 83 4.60 -6.01 -3.22
C ASN A 83 5.18 -4.77 -3.91
N ASP A 84 6.41 -4.87 -4.41
CA ASP A 84 7.06 -3.83 -5.19
C ASP A 84 6.36 -3.56 -6.54
N GLN A 85 5.44 -4.41 -6.99
CA GLN A 85 4.73 -4.27 -8.27
C GLN A 85 3.31 -3.70 -8.13
N GLY A 86 2.75 -3.63 -6.93
CA GLY A 86 1.38 -3.15 -6.71
C GLY A 86 0.78 -3.64 -5.39
N TYR A 87 -0.54 -3.51 -5.29
CA TYR A 87 -1.29 -3.92 -4.11
C TYR A 87 -2.72 -4.35 -4.47
N GLU A 88 -3.37 -5.13 -3.62
CA GLU A 88 -4.76 -5.58 -3.79
C GLU A 88 -5.50 -5.58 -2.45
N PRO A 89 -6.82 -5.33 -2.41
CA PRO A 89 -7.62 -5.53 -1.21
C PRO A 89 -7.52 -6.98 -0.71
N LEU A 90 -7.35 -7.16 0.60
CA LEU A 90 -7.24 -8.51 1.16
C LEU A 90 -8.55 -9.29 1.06
N GLU A 91 -9.68 -8.59 1.10
CA GLU A 91 -11.02 -9.19 0.98
C GLU A 91 -11.21 -9.91 -0.36
N ASP A 92 -10.71 -9.32 -1.46
CA ASP A 92 -10.78 -9.91 -2.80
C ASP A 92 -10.02 -11.25 -2.87
N LEU A 93 -8.96 -11.42 -2.07
CA LEU A 93 -8.17 -12.66 -2.02
C LEU A 93 -8.81 -13.73 -1.14
N LEU A 94 -9.47 -13.33 -0.05
CA LEU A 94 -10.17 -14.27 0.83
C LEU A 94 -11.45 -14.82 0.20
N GLY A 95 -12.12 -14.02 -0.64
CA GLY A 95 -13.26 -14.47 -1.44
C GLY A 95 -12.90 -15.59 -2.44
N LEU A 96 -11.63 -15.69 -2.85
CA LEU A 96 -11.13 -16.73 -3.76
C LEU A 96 -10.77 -18.04 -3.04
N ALA A 97 -10.59 -18.03 -1.71
CA ALA A 97 -10.27 -19.22 -0.91
C ALA A 97 -11.51 -19.97 -0.39
N GLY A 98 -12.70 -19.50 -0.76
CA GLY A 98 -14.00 -19.99 -0.28
C GLY A 98 -14.79 -20.90 -1.24
N GLU A 99 -14.18 -21.42 -2.31
CA GLU A 99 -14.78 -22.41 -3.22
C GLU A 99 -14.13 -23.79 -3.12
#